data_AF-A0A7S5UJV9-F1
#
_entry.id   AF-A0A7S5UJV9-F1
#
_cell.length_a   1.000
_cell.length_b   1.000
_cell.length_c   1.000
_cell.angle_alpha   90.00
_cell.angle_beta   90.00
_cell.angle_gamma   90.00
#
_symmetry.space_group_name_H-M   'P 1'
#
loop_
_entity.id
_entity.type
_entity.pdbx_description
1 polymer ?
#
loop_
_entity_poly.entity_id
_entity_poly.type
_entity_poly.pdbx_seq_one_letter_code
_entity_poly.pdbx_strand_id
1 'polypeptide(L)'
;GKGTDKNSDSLTNRYAYAGLGGTFGEVTYGKNDGALGVITDFTDIMAYHGNSAAMKINAADRADNMLSYKGQFQDLSVKASYRFADRTELKADGTPAGEGDAVASYSDNSADGYSLSGIYAIGETGVKLGAGYA
;
A
#
# COMPACT_ATOMS: atom_id res chain seq x y z
N GLY A 1 5.48 17.29 37.01
CA GLY A 1 4.02 17.27 37.23
C GLY A 1 3.39 18.21 36.22
N LYS A 2 2.33 17.86 35.51
CA LYS A 2 1.22 16.98 35.87
C LYS A 2 0.87 16.06 34.68
N GLY A 3 0.57 14.81 35.00
CA GLY A 3 -0.10 13.90 34.08
C GLY A 3 -1.57 14.26 33.95
N THR A 4 -2.09 14.03 32.75
CA THR A 4 -3.51 13.98 32.41
C THR A 4 -3.72 12.66 31.68
N ASP A 5 -3.55 11.53 32.38
CA ASP A 5 -3.75 10.23 31.76
C ASP A 5 -5.24 9.95 31.57
N LYS A 6 -5.61 9.49 30.36
CA LYS A 6 -6.45 8.30 30.09
C LYS A 6 -6.87 8.24 28.62
N ASN A 7 -5.97 7.77 27.75
CA ASN A 7 -6.33 6.69 26.83
C ASN A 7 -5.06 6.00 26.32
N SER A 8 -4.83 4.79 26.80
CA SER A 8 -3.81 3.86 26.30
C SER A 8 -4.32 3.17 25.03
N ASP A 9 -4.66 3.94 24.00
CA ASP A 9 -5.10 3.42 22.69
C ASP A 9 -3.97 3.59 21.67
N SER A 10 -2.85 2.87 21.86
CA SER A 10 -1.85 2.72 20.79
C SER A 10 -2.18 1.52 19.90
N LEU A 11 -3.46 1.31 19.57
CA LEU A 11 -3.88 0.27 18.64
C LEU A 11 -3.82 0.82 17.21
N THR A 12 -2.77 0.48 16.49
CA THR A 12 -2.68 0.74 15.05
C THR A 12 -3.03 -0.54 14.31
N ASN A 13 -4.16 -0.56 13.61
CA ASN A 13 -4.48 -1.63 12.65
C ASN A 13 -3.57 -1.47 11.43
N ARG A 14 -2.42 -2.15 11.48
CA ARG A 14 -1.40 -2.10 10.44
C ARG A 14 -1.88 -2.81 9.16
N TYR A 15 -2.64 -3.89 9.31
CA TYR A 15 -3.15 -4.70 8.21
C TYR A 15 -4.62 -5.04 8.44
N ALA A 16 -5.45 -4.82 7.43
CA ALA A 16 -6.85 -5.17 7.42
C ALA A 16 -7.27 -5.42 5.97
N TYR A 17 -7.07 -6.65 5.51
CA TYR A 17 -7.35 -7.06 4.14
C TYR A 17 -7.96 -8.45 4.10
N ALA A 18 -8.68 -8.73 3.02
CA ALA A 18 -9.13 -10.07 2.66
C ALA A 18 -8.68 -10.37 1.23
N GLY A 19 -8.54 -11.64 0.89
CA GLY A 19 -8.06 -12.02 -0.44
C GLY A 19 -8.32 -13.46 -0.81
N LEU A 20 -8.09 -13.75 -2.07
CA LEU A 20 -8.20 -15.07 -2.67
C LEU A 20 -6.84 -15.42 -3.29
N GLY A 21 -6.36 -16.62 -3.02
CA GLY A 21 -5.07 -17.12 -3.51
C GLY A 21 -5.16 -18.52 -4.08
N GLY A 22 -4.28 -18.82 -5.02
CA GLY A 22 -4.16 -20.13 -5.66
C GLY A 22 -2.91 -20.23 -6.54
N THR A 23 -2.92 -21.16 -7.49
CA THR A 23 -1.77 -21.48 -8.36
C THR A 23 -1.21 -20.27 -9.12
N PHE A 24 -2.05 -19.28 -9.43
CA PHE A 24 -1.69 -18.10 -10.21
C PHE A 24 -1.34 -16.87 -9.35
N GLY A 25 -1.14 -17.05 -8.05
CA GLY A 25 -0.86 -15.97 -7.11
C GLY A 25 -2.03 -15.65 -6.21
N GLU A 26 -1.94 -14.50 -5.55
CA GLU A 26 -2.88 -14.03 -4.53
C GLU A 26 -3.27 -12.58 -4.83
N VAL A 27 -4.58 -12.31 -4.80
CA VAL A 27 -5.17 -10.97 -4.88
C VAL A 27 -5.80 -10.64 -3.54
N THR A 28 -5.53 -9.43 -3.05
CA THR A 28 -6.08 -8.91 -1.79
C THR A 28 -6.68 -7.54 -2.01
N TYR A 29 -7.69 -7.19 -1.22
CA TYR A 29 -8.22 -5.83 -1.12
C TYR A 29 -8.31 -5.42 0.36
N GLY A 30 -7.97 -4.16 0.62
CA GLY A 30 -7.94 -3.58 1.96
C GLY A 30 -6.57 -2.99 2.26
N LYS A 31 -6.32 -2.71 3.55
CA LYS A 31 -5.03 -2.13 3.98
C LYS A 31 -3.96 -3.22 3.95
N ASN A 32 -3.15 -3.20 2.90
CA ASN A 32 -2.06 -4.14 2.67
C ASN A 32 -0.83 -3.42 2.08
N ASP A 33 0.31 -4.10 2.02
CA ASP A 33 1.53 -3.52 1.44
C ASP A 33 1.40 -3.36 -0.10
N GLY A 34 1.98 -2.28 -0.62
CA GLY A 34 2.09 -2.00 -2.07
C GLY A 34 3.20 -2.82 -2.76
N ALA A 35 3.42 -2.58 -4.05
CA ALA A 35 4.37 -3.39 -4.84
C ALA A 35 5.85 -2.97 -4.72
N LEU A 36 6.17 -1.79 -4.18
CA LEU A 36 7.58 -1.32 -4.08
C LEU A 36 8.33 -1.76 -2.83
N GLY A 37 7.64 -2.31 -1.81
CA GLY A 37 8.30 -2.83 -0.60
C GLY A 37 9.42 -3.82 -0.95
N VAL A 38 9.16 -4.74 -1.88
CA VAL A 38 10.12 -5.79 -2.28
C VAL A 38 11.31 -5.29 -3.10
N ILE A 39 11.23 -4.09 -3.68
CA ILE A 39 12.37 -3.47 -4.39
C ILE A 39 13.26 -2.72 -3.39
N THR A 40 12.67 -2.12 -2.35
CA THR A 40 13.45 -1.51 -1.27
C THR A 40 14.08 -2.53 -0.32
N ASP A 41 13.51 -3.73 -0.21
CA ASP A 41 14.09 -4.85 0.55
C ASP A 41 15.48 -5.31 0.02
N PHE A 42 15.86 -4.93 -1.22
CA PHE A 42 17.20 -5.19 -1.74
C PHE A 42 18.30 -4.40 -1.01
N THR A 43 17.98 -3.25 -0.43
CA THR A 43 18.95 -2.38 0.26
C THR A 43 18.60 -2.13 1.73
N ASP A 44 17.38 -2.45 2.17
CA ASP A 44 16.92 -2.37 3.56
C ASP A 44 17.21 -3.66 4.36
N ILE A 45 18.47 -4.10 4.36
CA ILE A 45 18.94 -5.34 5.04
C ILE A 45 19.48 -5.09 6.46
N MET A 46 19.38 -3.86 6.96
CA MET A 46 19.96 -3.44 8.22
C MET A 46 18.91 -3.41 9.34
N ALA A 47 19.30 -3.88 10.54
CA ALA A 47 18.35 -4.19 11.63
C ALA A 47 17.69 -2.98 12.33
N TYR A 48 18.13 -1.74 12.08
CA TYR A 48 17.63 -0.55 12.80
C TYR A 48 17.82 0.79 12.06
N HIS A 49 18.84 0.90 11.19
CA HIS A 49 19.08 2.07 10.34
C HIS A 49 19.04 1.63 8.88
N GLY A 50 18.33 2.36 8.02
CA GLY A 50 18.07 1.97 6.62
C GLY A 50 16.86 2.74 6.08
N ASN A 51 16.65 2.74 4.76
CA ASN A 51 15.48 3.35 4.10
C ASN A 51 15.29 4.90 4.24
N SER A 52 16.37 5.68 4.47
CA SER A 52 16.29 7.16 4.59
C SER A 52 16.17 7.93 3.26
N ALA A 53 16.33 7.27 2.10
CA ALA A 53 16.37 7.92 0.78
C ALA A 53 15.49 7.23 -0.29
N ALA A 54 14.54 6.38 0.12
CA ALA A 54 13.61 5.71 -0.79
C ALA A 54 12.17 6.13 -0.47
N MET A 55 11.87 7.41 -0.72
CA MET A 55 10.50 7.94 -0.62
C MET A 55 9.57 7.12 -1.52
N LYS A 56 8.67 6.37 -0.90
CA LYS A 56 7.58 5.67 -1.58
C LYS A 56 6.34 6.56 -1.47
N ILE A 57 5.71 6.85 -2.60
CA ILE A 57 4.39 7.51 -2.62
C ILE A 57 3.36 6.62 -1.93
N ASN A 58 2.28 7.18 -1.38
CA ASN A 58 1.30 6.43 -0.55
C ASN A 58 0.77 5.14 -1.20
N ALA A 59 0.60 5.10 -2.52
CA ALA A 59 0.16 3.91 -3.26
C ALA A 59 1.20 2.76 -3.29
N ALA A 60 2.46 3.06 -2.96
CA ALA A 60 3.59 2.15 -3.00
C ALA A 60 4.12 1.72 -1.63
N ASP A 61 3.67 2.38 -0.55
CA ASP A 61 3.99 2.03 0.84
C ASP A 61 2.92 1.08 1.41
N ARG A 62 2.01 1.57 2.25
CA ARG A 62 0.88 0.81 2.77
C ARG A 62 -0.36 1.69 2.86
N ALA A 63 -1.27 1.50 1.91
CA ALA A 63 -2.52 2.22 1.84
C ALA A 63 -3.72 1.29 2.01
N ASP A 64 -4.80 1.82 2.58
CA ASP A 64 -6.13 1.26 2.42
C ASP A 64 -6.70 1.61 1.03
N ASN A 65 -7.89 1.07 0.74
CA ASN A 65 -8.55 1.26 -0.55
C ASN A 65 -7.65 0.85 -1.74
N MET A 66 -6.90 -0.25 -1.56
CA MET A 66 -5.90 -0.74 -2.50
C MET A 66 -6.15 -2.22 -2.82
N LEU A 67 -6.06 -2.54 -4.11
CA LEU A 67 -5.99 -3.90 -4.63
C LEU A 67 -4.52 -4.26 -4.81
N SER A 68 -4.08 -5.35 -4.19
CA SER A 68 -2.70 -5.86 -4.31
C SER A 68 -2.68 -7.27 -4.87
N TYR A 69 -1.81 -7.52 -5.83
CA TYR A 69 -1.53 -8.81 -6.42
C TYR A 69 -0.07 -9.23 -6.19
N LYS A 70 0.15 -10.51 -5.91
CA LYS A 70 1.48 -11.12 -5.88
C LYS A 70 1.44 -12.50 -6.55
N GLY A 71 2.45 -12.81 -7.36
CA GLY A 71 2.57 -14.10 -8.04
C GLY A 71 4.02 -14.55 -8.13
N GLN A 72 4.24 -15.85 -8.03
CA GLN A 72 5.54 -16.49 -8.26
C GLN A 72 5.43 -17.44 -9.45
N PHE A 73 6.25 -17.21 -10.46
CA PHE A 73 6.31 -17.99 -11.69
C PHE A 73 7.74 -18.46 -11.92
N GLN A 74 8.07 -19.65 -11.39
CA GLN A 74 9.43 -20.20 -11.43
C GLN A 74 10.44 -19.19 -10.83
N ASP A 75 11.35 -18.65 -11.64
CA ASP A 75 12.37 -17.69 -11.22
C ASP A 75 11.90 -16.23 -11.23
N LEU A 76 10.68 -15.95 -11.69
CA LEU A 76 10.10 -14.61 -11.75
C LEU A 76 9.05 -14.40 -10.65
N SER A 77 9.34 -13.48 -9.73
CA SER A 77 8.37 -12.94 -8.78
C SER A 77 7.79 -11.64 -9.33
N VAL A 78 6.47 -11.47 -9.28
CA VAL A 78 5.82 -10.21 -9.64
C VAL A 78 4.90 -9.74 -8.53
N LYS A 79 4.86 -8.43 -8.30
CA LYS A 79 3.86 -7.79 -7.45
C LYS A 79 3.31 -6.56 -8.15
N ALA A 80 2.02 -6.33 -8.01
CA ALA A 80 1.37 -5.14 -8.52
C ALA A 80 0.37 -4.62 -7.49
N SER A 81 0.14 -3.32 -7.44
CA SER A 81 -0.96 -2.74 -6.67
C SER A 81 -1.62 -1.61 -7.43
N TYR A 82 -2.90 -1.38 -7.12
CA TYR A 82 -3.66 -0.23 -7.58
C TYR A 82 -4.48 0.31 -6.40
N ARG A 83 -4.26 1.58 -6.06
CA ARG A 83 -5.01 2.31 -5.04
C ARG A 83 -6.06 3.17 -5.72
N PHE A 84 -7.27 3.13 -5.20
CA PHE A 84 -8.36 3.99 -5.65
C PHE A 84 -8.32 5.33 -4.90
N ALA A 85 -8.79 6.39 -5.53
CA ALA A 85 -9.02 7.67 -4.86
C ALA A 85 -10.13 7.52 -3.82
N ASP A 86 -9.99 8.20 -2.69
CA ASP A 86 -10.96 8.11 -1.59
C ASP A 86 -12.11 9.06 -1.87
N ARG A 87 -13.33 8.52 -1.78
CA ARG A 87 -14.55 9.30 -1.98
C ARG A 87 -14.65 10.42 -0.96
N THR A 88 -14.95 11.62 -1.42
CA THR A 88 -15.32 12.78 -0.61
C THR A 88 -16.80 13.11 -0.85
N GLU A 89 -17.48 13.55 0.19
CA GLU A 89 -18.88 13.96 0.12
C GLU A 89 -18.92 15.49 0.03
N LEU A 90 -19.75 16.02 -0.86
CA LEU A 90 -19.86 17.46 -1.09
C LEU A 90 -21.28 17.96 -0.81
N LYS A 91 -21.35 19.17 -0.24
CA LYS A 91 -22.59 19.92 -0.10
C LYS A 91 -22.99 20.52 -1.45
N ALA A 92 -24.20 21.11 -1.52
CA ALA A 92 -24.70 21.75 -2.73
C ALA A 92 -23.84 22.92 -3.23
N ASP A 93 -23.02 23.52 -2.35
CA ASP A 93 -22.08 24.60 -2.67
C ASP A 93 -20.68 24.10 -3.10
N GLY A 94 -20.47 22.78 -3.17
CA GLY A 94 -19.21 22.17 -3.57
C GLY A 94 -18.15 22.07 -2.47
N THR A 95 -18.48 22.41 -1.22
CA THR A 95 -17.57 22.23 -0.07
C THR A 95 -17.68 20.83 0.55
N PRO A 96 -16.64 20.32 1.24
CA PRO A 96 -16.70 19.02 1.92
C PRO A 96 -17.83 18.95 2.96
N ALA A 97 -18.63 17.89 2.89
CA ALA A 97 -19.67 17.56 3.85
C ALA A 97 -19.08 16.80 5.05
N GLY A 98 -19.49 17.20 6.25
CA GLY A 98 -19.18 16.51 7.50
C GLY A 98 -20.37 15.71 8.02
N GLU A 99 -20.20 15.11 9.20
CA GLU A 99 -21.25 14.34 9.87
C GLU A 99 -22.49 15.22 10.13
N GLY A 100 -23.64 14.81 9.60
CA GLY A 100 -24.92 15.51 9.75
C GLY A 100 -25.24 16.53 8.64
N ASP A 101 -24.34 16.77 7.70
CA ASP A 101 -24.60 17.61 6.52
C ASP A 101 -25.43 16.85 5.45
N ALA A 102 -26.22 17.59 4.68
CA ALA A 102 -26.91 17.04 3.51
C ALA A 102 -25.92 16.86 2.35
N VAL A 103 -25.71 15.61 1.93
CA VAL A 103 -24.85 15.27 0.78
C VAL A 103 -25.60 15.58 -0.52
N ALA A 104 -25.03 16.43 -1.36
CA ALA A 104 -25.59 16.79 -2.67
C ALA A 104 -24.88 16.10 -3.83
N SER A 105 -23.58 15.82 -3.70
CA SER A 105 -22.78 15.11 -4.71
C SER A 105 -21.58 14.42 -4.07
N TYR A 106 -20.92 13.56 -4.86
CA TYR A 106 -19.68 12.89 -4.47
C TYR A 106 -18.53 13.35 -5.36
N SER A 107 -17.35 13.41 -4.78
CA SER A 107 -16.07 13.63 -5.47
C SER A 107 -15.03 12.66 -4.90
N ASP A 108 -13.75 12.91 -5.17
CA ASP A 108 -12.63 12.13 -4.67
C ASP A 108 -11.44 13.04 -4.33
N ASN A 109 -10.45 12.48 -3.65
CA ASN A 109 -9.21 13.19 -3.32
C ASN A 109 -8.11 13.06 -4.39
N SER A 110 -8.44 12.48 -5.55
CA SER A 110 -7.53 12.19 -6.67
C SER A 110 -6.20 11.54 -6.24
N ALA A 111 -6.25 10.74 -5.19
CA ALA A 111 -5.10 10.03 -4.62
C ALA A 111 -5.03 8.57 -5.10
N ASP A 112 -5.58 8.29 -6.28
CA ASP A 112 -5.39 7.04 -6.98
C ASP A 112 -3.94 6.89 -7.48
N GLY A 113 -3.50 5.64 -7.66
CA GLY A 113 -2.14 5.36 -8.11
C GLY A 113 -1.91 3.87 -8.26
N TYR A 114 -0.82 3.49 -8.93
CA TYR A 114 -0.47 2.10 -9.13
C TYR A 114 0.99 1.84 -8.82
N SER A 115 1.35 0.59 -8.58
CA SER A 115 2.75 0.18 -8.52
C SER A 115 2.94 -1.20 -9.11
N LEU A 116 4.11 -1.46 -9.68
CA LEU A 116 4.49 -2.74 -10.28
C LEU A 116 5.95 -3.02 -9.95
N SER A 117 6.24 -4.27 -9.59
CA SER A 117 7.60 -4.75 -9.42
C SER A 117 7.76 -6.17 -9.96
N GLY A 118 8.97 -6.45 -10.45
CA GLY A 118 9.39 -7.77 -10.87
C GLY A 118 10.78 -8.08 -10.31
N ILE A 119 10.97 -9.31 -9.84
CA ILE A 119 12.26 -9.83 -9.39
C ILE A 119 12.52 -11.13 -10.14
N TYR A 120 13.67 -11.20 -10.81
CA TYR A 120 14.11 -12.37 -11.54
C TYR A 120 15.36 -12.98 -10.91
N ALA A 121 15.33 -14.28 -10.61
CA ALA A 121 16.49 -15.04 -10.16
C ALA A 121 17.23 -15.64 -11.36
N ILE A 122 18.54 -15.42 -11.45
CA ILE A 122 19.35 -15.96 -12.56
C ILE A 122 19.78 -17.39 -12.21
N GLY A 123 18.87 -18.35 -12.38
CA GLY A 123 19.10 -19.76 -12.07
C GLY A 123 19.67 -19.96 -10.67
N GLU A 124 20.63 -20.89 -10.53
CA GLU A 124 21.28 -21.21 -9.24
C GLU A 124 22.50 -20.33 -8.91
N THR A 125 22.73 -19.25 -9.66
CA THR A 125 23.93 -18.40 -9.48
C THR A 125 23.94 -17.60 -8.18
N GLY A 126 22.82 -17.52 -7.48
CA GLY A 126 22.62 -16.66 -6.32
C GLY A 126 22.35 -15.19 -6.67
N VAL A 127 22.40 -14.80 -7.95
CA VAL A 127 22.15 -13.43 -8.40
C VAL A 127 20.65 -13.21 -8.66
N LYS A 128 20.11 -12.10 -8.16
CA LYS A 128 18.73 -11.65 -8.43
C LYS A 128 18.73 -10.23 -8.98
N LEU A 129 17.90 -9.98 -9.98
CA LEU A 129 17.67 -8.67 -10.57
C LEU A 129 16.24 -8.22 -10.27
N GLY A 130 16.07 -7.02 -9.73
CA GLY A 130 14.77 -6.45 -9.42
C GLY A 130 14.58 -5.09 -10.08
N ALA A 131 13.37 -4.81 -10.55
CA ALA A 131 12.96 -3.49 -11.03
C ALA A 131 11.51 -3.21 -10.61
N GLY A 132 11.18 -1.94 -10.38
CA GLY A 132 9.81 -1.54 -10.07
C GLY A 132 9.53 -0.08 -10.39
N TYR A 133 8.25 0.26 -10.45
CA TYR A 133 7.70 1.58 -10.74
C TYR A 133 6.46 1.82 -9.89
N ALA A 134 6.20 3.08 -9.52
CA ALA A 134 4.96 3.55 -8.92
C ALA A 134 4.67 4.99 -9.35
#